data_AF-A0A9X1PD22-F1
#
_entry.id   AF-A0A9X1PD22-F1
#
_cell.length_a   1.000
_cell.length_b   1.000
_cell.length_c   1.000
_cell.angle_alpha   90.00
_cell.angle_beta   90.00
_cell.angle_gamma   90.00
#
_symmetry.space_group_name_H-M   'P 1'
#
loop_
_entity.id
_entity.type
_entity.pdbx_description
1 polymer ?
#
loop_
_entity_poly.entity_id
_entity_poly.type
_entity_poly.pdbx_seq_one_letter_code
_entity_poly.pdbx_strand_id
1 'polypeptide(L)'
;MAKKSSLKENYSKLLEWYQYRAQENAGSLEKLLALLAELDRKVDGPAEYEKDIDDLESLKFIYETGIRNFESQVDKYRELLKSEED
;
A
#
# COMPACT_ATOMS: atom_id res chain seq x y z
N MET A 1 29.45 -8.90 -17.81
CA MET A 1 28.79 -9.80 -16.83
C MET A 1 28.52 -9.15 -15.48
N ALA A 2 29.43 -8.35 -14.90
CA ALA A 2 29.21 -7.71 -13.59
C ALA A 2 28.00 -6.74 -13.49
N LYS A 3 27.70 -5.97 -14.56
CA LYS A 3 26.56 -5.01 -14.55
C LYS A 3 25.18 -5.68 -14.49
N LYS A 4 24.97 -6.80 -15.20
CA LYS A 4 23.68 -7.52 -15.17
C LYS A 4 23.39 -8.09 -13.77
N SER A 5 24.41 -8.63 -13.10
CA SER A 5 24.31 -9.10 -11.69
C SER A 5 23.85 -7.97 -10.77
N SER A 6 24.47 -6.79 -10.87
CA SER A 6 24.10 -5.65 -10.02
C SER A 6 22.70 -5.12 -10.30
N LEU A 7 22.23 -5.21 -11.56
CA LEU A 7 20.90 -4.73 -11.93
C LEU A 7 19.81 -5.68 -11.41
N LYS A 8 20.01 -7.00 -11.58
CA LYS A 8 19.13 -8.03 -11.04
C LYS A 8 19.00 -7.91 -9.51
N GLU A 9 20.12 -7.77 -8.79
CA GLU A 9 20.12 -7.56 -7.34
C GLU A 9 19.34 -6.30 -6.93
N ASN A 10 19.49 -5.21 -7.67
CA ASN A 10 18.75 -3.98 -7.40
C ASN A 10 17.25 -4.14 -7.66
N TYR A 11 16.84 -4.84 -8.72
CA TYR A 11 15.44 -5.15 -8.97
C TYR A 11 14.84 -6.06 -7.90
N SER A 12 15.60 -7.02 -7.36
CA SER A 12 15.16 -7.85 -6.22
C SER A 12 14.89 -7.00 -4.98
N LYS A 13 15.82 -6.10 -4.63
CA LYS A 13 15.64 -5.20 -3.48
C LYS A 13 14.41 -4.29 -3.64
N LEU A 14 14.19 -3.77 -4.84
CA LEU A 14 13.02 -2.95 -5.14
C LEU A 14 11.72 -3.76 -5.04
N LEU A 15 11.71 -4.98 -5.60
CA LEU A 15 10.59 -5.90 -5.48
C LEU A 15 10.25 -6.18 -4.01
N GLU A 16 11.24 -6.55 -3.20
CA GLU A 16 11.09 -6.81 -1.77
C GLU A 16 10.52 -5.59 -1.03
N TRP A 17 11.05 -4.40 -1.33
CA TRP A 17 10.55 -3.15 -0.75
C TRP A 17 9.08 -2.89 -1.10
N TYR A 18 8.70 -3.01 -2.37
CA TYR A 18 7.31 -2.78 -2.79
C TYR A 18 6.35 -3.83 -2.23
N GLN A 19 6.78 -5.09 -2.10
CA GLN A 19 6.00 -6.14 -1.43
C GLN A 19 5.77 -5.82 0.05
N TYR A 20 6.83 -5.43 0.76
CA TYR A 20 6.73 -4.99 2.15
C TYR A 20 5.75 -3.82 2.30
N ARG A 21 5.88 -2.79 1.46
CA ARG A 21 5.01 -1.61 1.51
C ARG A 21 3.54 -1.92 1.19
N ALA A 22 3.27 -2.82 0.24
CA ALA A 22 1.92 -3.28 -0.05
C ALA A 22 1.31 -4.00 1.16
N GLN A 23 2.08 -4.90 1.80
CA GLN A 23 1.63 -5.66 2.96
C GLN A 23 1.38 -4.77 4.19
N GLU A 24 2.29 -3.84 4.50
CA GLU A 24 2.11 -2.92 5.64
C GLU A 24 0.91 -2.00 5.46
N ASN A 25 0.70 -1.50 4.24
CA ASN A 25 -0.46 -0.67 3.94
C ASN A 25 -1.75 -1.49 4.02
N ALA A 26 -1.75 -2.75 3.54
CA ALA A 26 -2.90 -3.64 3.65
C ALA A 26 -3.27 -3.92 5.12
N GLY A 27 -2.28 -4.20 5.97
CA GLY A 27 -2.52 -4.40 7.41
C GLY A 27 -2.98 -3.12 8.12
N SER A 28 -2.53 -1.95 7.68
CA SER A 28 -3.01 -0.65 8.20
C SER A 28 -4.46 -0.38 7.76
N LEU A 29 -4.79 -0.68 6.50
CA LEU A 29 -6.15 -0.57 5.97
C LEU A 29 -7.11 -1.51 6.70
N GLU A 30 -6.71 -2.75 6.98
CA GLU A 30 -7.54 -3.71 7.74
C GLU A 30 -7.92 -3.15 9.12
N LYS A 31 -6.95 -2.61 9.86
CA LYS A 31 -7.20 -1.98 11.16
C LYS A 31 -8.11 -0.77 11.05
N LEU A 32 -7.92 0.06 10.02
CA LEU A 32 -8.77 1.22 9.77
C LEU A 32 -10.21 0.82 9.43
N LEU A 33 -10.40 -0.22 8.62
CA LEU A 33 -11.72 -0.74 8.29
C LEU A 33 -12.43 -1.30 9.52
N ALA A 34 -11.72 -1.99 10.41
CA ALA A 34 -12.27 -2.46 11.68
C ALA A 34 -12.73 -1.29 12.56
N LEU A 35 -11.89 -0.27 12.74
CA LEU A 35 -12.25 0.95 13.47
C LEU A 35 -13.50 1.63 12.86
N LEU A 36 -13.48 1.86 11.55
CA LEU A 36 -14.57 2.51 10.83
C LEU A 36 -15.90 1.74 10.88
N ALA A 37 -15.88 0.43 11.16
CA ALA A 37 -17.07 -0.38 11.35
C ALA A 37 -17.66 -0.27 12.76
N GLU A 38 -16.83 0.08 13.75
CA GLU A 38 -17.24 0.27 15.15
C GLU A 38 -17.75 1.69 15.44
N LEU A 39 -17.30 2.68 14.66
CA LEU A 39 -17.71 4.08 14.83
C LEU A 39 -19.16 4.30 14.37
N ASP A 40 -19.97 4.93 15.22
CA ASP A 40 -21.32 5.33 14.85
C ASP A 40 -21.27 6.61 13.99
N ARG A 41 -21.65 6.44 12.73
CA ARG A 41 -21.64 7.48 11.69
C ARG A 41 -22.93 8.29 11.63
N LYS A 42 -23.91 7.94 12.45
CA LYS A 42 -25.24 8.58 12.47
C LYS A 42 -25.48 9.42 13.71
N VAL A 43 -24.48 9.51 14.59
CA VAL A 43 -24.53 10.41 15.74
C VAL A 43 -24.32 11.83 15.23
N ASP A 44 -25.25 12.73 15.55
CA ASP A 44 -25.03 14.17 15.48
C ASP A 44 -23.95 14.51 16.54
N GLY A 45 -22.70 14.45 16.10
CA GLY A 45 -21.53 14.71 16.92
C GLY A 45 -21.11 16.18 16.88
N PRO A 46 -20.15 16.58 17.73
CA PRO A 46 -19.48 17.86 17.54
C PRO A 46 -18.75 17.88 16.17
N ALA A 47 -18.55 19.07 15.60
CA ALA A 47 -17.95 19.23 14.27
C ALA A 47 -16.55 18.58 14.15
N GLU A 48 -15.81 18.50 15.26
CA GLU A 48 -14.52 17.81 15.33
C GLU A 48 -14.66 16.30 15.07
N TYR A 49 -15.70 15.67 15.59
CA TYR A 49 -15.94 14.24 15.38
C TYR A 49 -16.29 13.95 13.92
N GLU A 50 -17.18 14.74 13.31
CA GLU A 50 -17.52 14.60 11.89
C GLU A 50 -16.29 14.74 11.00
N LYS A 51 -15.45 15.74 11.30
CA LYS A 51 -14.18 15.94 10.58
C LYS A 51 -13.22 14.77 10.76
N ASP A 52 -13.09 14.22 11.96
CA ASP A 52 -12.24 13.06 12.21
C ASP A 52 -12.71 11.82 11.41
N ILE A 53 -14.03 11.62 11.29
CA ILE A 53 -14.60 10.55 10.43
C ILE A 53 -14.23 10.77 8.96
N ASP A 54 -14.38 12.00 8.45
CA ASP A 54 -14.03 12.35 7.07
C ASP A 54 -12.52 12.18 6.79
N ASP A 55 -11.68 12.55 7.75
CA ASP A 55 -10.22 12.38 7.67
C ASP A 55 -9.84 10.88 7.63
N LEU A 56 -10.54 10.03 8.40
CA LEU A 56 -10.35 8.57 8.39
C LEU A 56 -10.82 7.92 7.08
N GLU A 57 -11.95 8.34 6.51
CA GLU A 57 -12.42 7.86 5.19
C GLU A 57 -11.46 8.31 4.07
N SER A 58 -10.90 9.52 4.18
CA SER A 58 -9.84 9.99 3.26
C SER A 58 -8.58 9.13 3.37
N LEU A 59 -8.18 8.77 4.61
CA LEU A 59 -7.03 7.90 4.85
C LEU A 59 -7.25 6.50 4.26
N LYS A 60 -8.46 5.95 4.34
CA LYS A 60 -8.83 4.68 3.71
C LYS A 60 -8.59 4.73 2.20
N PHE A 61 -9.06 5.77 1.52
CA PHE A 61 -8.84 5.92 0.08
C PHE A 61 -7.36 6.02 -0.29
N ILE A 62 -6.56 6.71 0.54
CA ILE A 62 -5.11 6.81 0.38
C ILE A 62 -4.47 5.42 0.49
N TYR A 63 -4.86 4.60 1.47
CA TYR A 63 -4.34 3.23 1.58
C TYR A 63 -4.75 2.35 0.39
N GLU A 64 -6.02 2.33 0.01
CA GLU A 64 -6.50 1.55 -1.14
C GLU A 64 -5.77 1.91 -2.44
N THR A 65 -5.54 3.20 -2.68
CA THR A 65 -4.81 3.67 -3.86
C THR A 65 -3.32 3.38 -3.74
N GLY A 66 -2.72 3.56 -2.56
CA GLY A 66 -1.32 3.25 -2.30
C GLY A 66 -0.99 1.76 -2.47
N ILE A 67 -1.87 0.87 -1.99
CA ILE A 67 -1.74 -0.60 -2.15
C ILE A 67 -1.71 -0.95 -3.64
N ARG A 68 -2.71 -0.52 -4.41
CA ARG A 68 -2.76 -0.77 -5.87
C ARG A 68 -1.52 -0.27 -6.60
N ASN A 69 -1.01 0.90 -6.20
CA ASN A 69 0.23 1.43 -6.78
C ASN A 69 1.43 0.54 -6.45
N PHE A 70 1.57 0.08 -5.21
CA PHE A 70 2.65 -0.82 -4.83
C PHE A 70 2.54 -2.19 -5.51
N GLU A 71 1.34 -2.75 -5.62
CA GLU A 71 1.08 -3.99 -6.37
C GLU A 71 1.49 -3.86 -7.84
N SER A 72 1.16 -2.74 -8.48
CA SER A 72 1.62 -2.47 -9.85
C SER A 72 3.15 -2.39 -9.97
N GLN A 73 3.84 -1.81 -8.98
CA GLN A 73 5.31 -1.84 -8.96
C GLN A 73 5.84 -3.26 -8.73
N VAL A 74 5.22 -4.05 -7.86
CA VAL A 74 5.57 -5.46 -7.65
C VAL A 74 5.52 -6.23 -8.97
N ASP A 75 4.45 -6.07 -9.75
CA ASP A 75 4.30 -6.74 -11.04
C ASP A 75 5.37 -6.28 -12.03
N LYS A 76 5.62 -4.97 -12.13
CA LYS A 76 6.70 -4.41 -12.96
C LYS A 76 8.07 -5.01 -12.62
N TYR A 77 8.45 -5.06 -11.35
CA TYR A 77 9.79 -5.57 -10.98
C TYR A 77 9.89 -7.08 -11.09
N ARG A 78 8.78 -7.83 -10.95
CA ARG A 78 8.73 -9.26 -11.29
C ARG A 78 8.99 -9.50 -12.76
N GLU A 79 8.41 -8.69 -13.65
CA GLU A 79 8.64 -8.79 -15.10
C GLU A 79 10.08 -8.45 -15.47
N LEU A 80 10.63 -7.37 -14.91
CA LEU A 80 12.03 -6.98 -15.15
C LEU A 80 13.01 -8.06 -14.68
N LEU A 81 12.77 -8.69 -13.53
CA LEU A 81 13.61 -9.79 -13.04
C LEU A 81 13.59 -10.99 -13.98
N LYS A 82 12.42 -11.37 -14.52
CA LYS A 82 12.32 -12.44 -15.51
C LYS A 82 13.10 -12.10 -16.78
N SER A 83 13.02 -10.86 -17.26
CA SER A 83 13.74 -10.43 -18.46
C SER A 83 15.26 -10.40 -18.31
N GLU A 84 15.78 -10.38 -17.08
CA GLU A 84 17.23 -10.47 -16.80
C GLU A 84 17.71 -11.93 -16.62
N GLU A 85 16.79 -12.91 -16.60
CA GLU A 85 17.10 -14.35 -16.55
C GLU A 85 17.28 -14.99 -17.94
N ASP A 86 16.73 -14.36 -18.97
CA ASP A 86 16.88 -14.71 -20.40
C ASP A 86 18.14 -14.07 -21.05
#